data_AF-A0A7C3BXI7-F1
#
_entry.id   AF-A0A7C3BXI7-F1
#
_cell.length_a   1.000
_cell.length_b   1.000
_cell.length_c   1.000
_cell.angle_alpha   90.00
_cell.angle_beta   90.00
_cell.angle_gamma   90.00
#
_symmetry.space_group_name_H-M   'P 1'
#
loop_
_entity.id
_entity.type
_entity.pdbx_description
1 polymer ?
#
loop_
_entity_poly.entity_id
_entity_poly.type
_entity_poly.pdbx_seq_one_letter_code
_entity_poly.pdbx_strand_id
1 'polypeptide(L)'
;MDSYNLEPKYSTNEMTGRCVKCLAEHEMNTCLMSLLRGDDKDSEEETKKKYEALMTFLKSPAARELIDESERYLSEGKKVNVKLYISGDKPKYELEILD
;
A
#
# COMPACT_ATOMS: atom_id res chain seq x y z
N MET A 1 11.08 -12.57 4.53
CA MET A 1 11.01 -11.10 4.35
C MET A 1 9.59 -10.86 3.92
N ASP A 2 8.76 -10.35 4.82
CA ASP A 2 7.34 -10.24 4.54
C ASP A 2 7.09 -9.02 3.66
N SER A 3 6.20 -9.18 2.68
CA SER A 3 5.85 -8.11 1.76
C SER A 3 4.34 -7.97 1.63
N TYR A 4 3.86 -6.73 1.59
CA TYR A 4 2.46 -6.42 1.37
C TYR A 4 2.29 -5.84 -0.03
N ASN A 5 1.30 -6.34 -0.76
CA ASN A 5 0.96 -5.86 -2.09
C ASN A 5 -0.13 -4.79 -2.01
N LEU A 6 0.08 -3.69 -2.72
CA LEU A 6 -0.94 -2.70 -3.03
C LEU A 6 -1.21 -2.77 -4.53
N GLU A 7 -2.44 -3.15 -4.88
CA GLU A 7 -2.91 -3.23 -6.27
C GLU A 7 -3.80 -2.02 -6.59
N PRO A 8 -3.21 -0.85 -6.89
CA PRO A 8 -3.99 0.32 -7.23
C PRO A 8 -4.74 0.12 -8.56
N LYS A 9 -5.84 0.85 -8.71
CA LYS A 9 -6.65 0.83 -9.93
C LYS A 9 -7.01 2.26 -10.29
N TYR A 10 -6.99 2.57 -11.59
CA TYR A 10 -7.47 3.86 -12.06
C TYR A 10 -9.00 3.89 -11.98
N SER A 11 -9.56 5.03 -11.58
CA SER A 11 -11.00 5.22 -11.63
C SER A 11 -11.44 5.44 -13.07
N THR A 12 -12.35 4.61 -13.55
CA THR A 12 -13.04 4.80 -14.83
C THR A 12 -14.51 5.13 -14.56
N ASN A 13 -15.24 5.55 -15.59
CA ASN A 13 -16.69 5.75 -15.48
C ASN A 13 -17.45 4.48 -15.06
N GLU A 14 -16.81 3.31 -15.16
CA GLU A 14 -17.39 2.00 -14.86
C GLU A 14 -16.89 1.42 -13.53
N MET A 15 -15.77 1.92 -12.97
CA MET A 15 -15.15 1.39 -11.75
C MET A 15 -14.52 2.48 -10.89
N THR A 16 -14.86 2.52 -9.61
CA THR A 16 -14.14 3.36 -8.63
C THR A 16 -12.82 2.69 -8.26
N GLY A 17 -11.73 3.16 -8.86
CA GLY A 17 -10.38 2.77 -8.52
C GLY A 17 -9.83 3.60 -7.35
N ARG A 18 -8.75 3.12 -6.75
CA ARG A 18 -7.94 3.89 -5.80
C ARG A 18 -6.51 3.94 -6.33
N CYS A 19 -5.93 5.14 -6.40
CA CYS A 19 -4.49 5.26 -6.58
C CYS A 19 -3.75 4.66 -5.38
N VAL A 20 -2.45 4.44 -5.52
CA VAL A 20 -1.62 3.80 -4.48
C VAL A 20 -1.76 4.51 -3.14
N LYS A 21 -1.76 5.84 -3.14
CA LYS A 21 -1.93 6.65 -1.93
C LYS A 21 -3.27 6.36 -1.25
N CYS A 22 -4.38 6.48 -1.99
CA CYS A 22 -5.72 6.25 -1.46
C CYS A 22 -5.92 4.80 -0.98
N LEU A 23 -5.27 3.84 -1.66
CA LEU A 23 -5.31 2.43 -1.26
C LEU A 23 -4.51 2.21 0.03
N ALA A 24 -3.30 2.76 0.14
CA ALA A 24 -2.49 2.67 1.35
C ALA A 24 -3.17 3.34 2.56
N GLU A 25 -3.81 4.50 2.38
CA GLU A 25 -4.59 5.17 3.45
C GLU A 25 -5.79 4.32 3.89
N HIS A 26 -6.47 3.68 2.93
CA HIS A 26 -7.59 2.79 3.23
C HIS A 26 -7.14 1.57 4.04
N GLU A 27 -6.10 0.87 3.57
CA GLU A 27 -5.52 -0.29 4.27
C GLU A 27 -4.99 0.07 5.65
N MET A 28 -4.38 1.25 5.80
CA MET A 28 -3.89 1.74 7.09
C MET A 28 -5.04 1.97 8.07
N ASN A 29 -6.15 2.55 7.61
CA ASN A 29 -7.34 2.74 8.44
C ASN A 29 -7.97 1.39 8.82
N THR A 30 -8.04 0.44 7.88
CA THR A 30 -8.50 -0.93 8.18
C THR A 30 -7.67 -1.58 9.28
N CYS A 31 -6.32 -1.49 9.19
CA CYS A 31 -5.44 -2.01 10.24
C CYS A 31 -5.71 -1.33 11.59
N LEU A 32 -5.85 -0.01 11.62
CA LEU A 32 -6.15 0.73 12.84
C LEU A 32 -7.47 0.27 13.47
N MET A 33 -8.53 0.12 12.66
CA MET A 33 -9.83 -0.33 13.15
C MET A 33 -9.78 -1.75 13.71
N SER A 34 -9.05 -2.66 13.07
CA SER A 34 -8.84 -4.03 13.59
C SER A 34 -8.09 -4.03 14.93
N LEU A 35 -7.03 -3.22 15.06
CA LEU A 35 -6.28 -3.07 16.32
C LEU A 35 -7.15 -2.50 17.44
N LEU A 36 -8.03 -1.53 17.14
CA LEU A 36 -8.93 -0.93 18.12
C LEU A 36 -10.04 -1.88 18.58
N ARG A 37 -10.53 -2.75 17.69
CA ARG A 37 -11.58 -3.72 18.02
C ARG A 37 -11.04 -4.91 18.82
N GLY A 38 -9.76 -5.22 18.67
CA GLY A 38 -9.15 -6.39 19.30
C GLY A 38 -9.70 -7.71 18.73
N ASP A 39 -10.06 -7.69 17.43
CA ASP A 39 -10.78 -8.78 16.76
C ASP A 39 -9.97 -10.10 16.75
N ASP A 40 -8.63 -10.05 16.77
CA ASP A 40 -7.74 -11.22 16.83
C ASP A 40 -6.39 -10.90 17.49
N LYS A 41 -6.10 -11.53 18.64
CA LYS A 41 -4.81 -11.36 19.35
C LYS A 41 -3.63 -12.02 18.63
N ASP A 42 -3.90 -13.12 17.92
CA ASP A 42 -2.85 -13.87 17.21
C ASP A 42 -2.36 -13.12 15.95
N SER A 43 -3.17 -12.22 15.39
CA SER A 43 -2.82 -11.39 14.23
C SER A 43 -2.55 -9.92 14.57
N GLU A 44 -2.60 -9.54 15.85
CA GLU A 44 -2.38 -8.16 16.31
C GLU A 44 -0.97 -7.67 15.94
N GLU A 45 0.05 -8.52 16.10
CA GLU A 45 1.44 -8.17 15.76
C GLU A 45 1.63 -7.97 14.25
N GLU A 46 1.04 -8.83 13.42
CA GLU A 46 1.06 -8.70 11.97
C GLU A 46 0.33 -7.44 11.51
N THR A 47 -0.81 -7.14 12.13
CA THR A 47 -1.60 -5.93 11.84
C THR A 47 -0.83 -4.67 12.21
N LYS A 48 -0.10 -4.65 13.34
CA LYS A 48 0.81 -3.55 13.72
C LYS A 48 1.93 -3.38 12.69
N LYS A 49 2.59 -4.46 12.29
CA LYS A 49 3.66 -4.42 11.28
C LYS A 49 3.17 -3.84 9.96
N LYS A 50 2.00 -4.28 9.49
CA LYS A 50 1.36 -3.75 8.28
C LYS A 50 1.02 -2.26 8.43
N TYR A 51 0.44 -1.86 9.57
CA TYR A 51 0.11 -0.46 9.87
C TYR A 51 1.37 0.44 9.82
N GLU A 52 2.45 0.03 10.48
CA GLU A 52 3.71 0.76 10.52
C GLU A 52 4.36 0.87 9.13
N ALA A 53 4.33 -0.21 8.33
CA ALA A 53 4.83 -0.21 6.97
C ALA A 53 4.07 0.79 6.08
N LEU A 54 2.73 0.79 6.15
CA LEU A 54 1.87 1.70 5.40
C LEU A 54 2.05 3.16 5.82
N MET A 55 2.13 3.42 7.14
CA MET A 55 2.39 4.76 7.66
C MET A 55 3.76 5.28 7.19
N THR A 56 4.78 4.42 7.23
CA THR A 56 6.13 4.80 6.79
C THR A 56 6.16 5.07 5.30
N PHE A 57 5.50 4.23 4.50
CA PHE A 57 5.33 4.46 3.06
C PHE A 57 4.67 5.80 2.75
N LEU A 58 3.51 6.10 3.36
CA LEU A 58 2.78 7.35 3.13
C LEU A 58 3.56 8.61 3.53
N LYS A 59 4.44 8.52 4.53
CA LYS A 59 5.24 9.65 5.02
C LYS A 59 6.61 9.76 4.34
N SER A 60 7.04 8.73 3.63
CA SER A 60 8.40 8.67 3.06
C SER A 60 8.52 9.57 1.83
N PRO A 61 9.46 10.53 1.82
CA PRO A 61 9.79 11.25 0.60
C PRO A 61 10.26 10.32 -0.53
N ALA A 62 10.94 9.22 -0.17
CA ALA A 62 11.43 8.23 -1.14
C ALA A 62 10.29 7.41 -1.79
N ALA A 63 9.11 7.35 -1.17
CA ALA A 63 7.94 6.71 -1.77
C ALA A 63 7.22 7.62 -2.78
N ARG A 64 7.53 8.92 -2.79
CA ARG A 64 6.79 9.90 -3.60
C ARG A 64 6.97 9.67 -5.10
N GLU A 65 8.21 9.46 -5.54
CA GLU A 65 8.50 9.16 -6.95
C GLU A 65 7.77 7.89 -7.40
N LEU A 66 7.73 6.86 -6.55
CA LEU A 66 7.04 5.60 -6.85
C LEU A 66 5.52 5.77 -6.95
N ILE A 67 4.91 6.61 -6.10
CA ILE A 67 3.49 6.95 -6.18
C ILE A 67 3.19 7.67 -7.50
N ASP A 68 4.00 8.68 -7.84
CA ASP A 68 3.82 9.47 -9.07
C ASP A 68 3.98 8.59 -10.33
N GLU A 69 4.96 7.67 -10.35
CA GLU A 69 5.14 6.71 -11.45
C GLU A 69 3.99 5.71 -11.54
N SER A 70 3.50 5.21 -10.42
CA SER A 70 2.35 4.32 -10.40
C SER A 70 1.11 5.01 -10.97
N GLU A 71 0.85 6.25 -10.59
CA GLU A 71 -0.26 7.04 -11.14
C GLU A 71 -0.12 7.27 -12.65
N ARG A 72 1.09 7.56 -13.12
CA ARG A 72 1.38 7.68 -14.56
C ARG A 72 1.03 6.39 -15.29
N TYR A 73 1.52 5.23 -14.84
CA TYR A 73 1.22 3.95 -15.50
C TYR A 73 -0.26 3.59 -15.47
N LEU A 74 -0.95 3.87 -14.36
CA LEU A 74 -2.40 3.70 -14.27
C LEU A 74 -3.13 4.59 -15.28
N SER A 75 -2.68 5.83 -15.49
CA SER A 75 -3.25 6.74 -16.50
C SER A 75 -3.01 6.28 -17.95
N GLU A 76 -1.93 5.53 -18.18
CA GLU A 76 -1.63 4.87 -19.46
C GLU A 76 -2.45 3.58 -19.68
N GLY A 77 -3.32 3.21 -18.72
CA GLY A 77 -4.15 2.01 -18.78
C GLY A 77 -3.42 0.72 -18.39
N LYS A 78 -2.21 0.82 -17.83
CA LYS A 78 -1.44 -0.35 -17.37
C LYS A 78 -1.90 -0.80 -15.99
N LYS A 79 -1.73 -2.08 -15.71
CA LYS A 79 -1.88 -2.63 -14.36
C LYS A 79 -0.55 -2.55 -13.65
N VAL A 80 -0.59 -2.19 -12.38
CA VAL A 80 0.61 -2.10 -11.55
C VAL A 80 0.36 -2.68 -10.18
N ASN A 81 1.42 -3.17 -9.55
CA ASN A 81 1.45 -3.65 -8.19
C ASN A 81 2.59 -2.96 -7.44
N VAL A 82 2.33 -2.50 -6.23
CA VAL A 82 3.35 -1.91 -5.36
C VAL A 82 3.60 -2.83 -4.19
N LYS A 83 4.84 -3.32 -4.07
CA LYS A 83 5.28 -4.17 -2.97
C LYS A 83 5.94 -3.35 -1.88
N LEU A 84 5.46 -3.50 -0.65
CA LEU A 84 6.06 -2.94 0.55
C LEU A 84 6.81 -4.04 1.30
N TYR A 85 8.12 -3.97 1.34
CA TYR A 85 8.95 -4.94 2.05
C TYR A 85 9.21 -4.48 3.49
N ILE A 86 8.86 -5.35 4.44
CA ILE A 86 9.21 -5.18 5.85
C ILE A 86 10.58 -5.83 6.07
N SER A 87 11.64 -5.01 6.10
CA SER A 87 13.01 -5.46 6.28
C SER A 87 13.82 -4.47 7.10
N GLY A 88 13.97 -4.77 8.40
CA GLY A 88 14.93 -4.07 9.28
C GLY A 88 14.89 -2.54 9.14
N ASP A 89 16.07 -1.91 9.26
CA ASP A 89 16.20 -0.47 9.50
C ASP A 89 15.66 0.47 8.40
N LYS A 90 15.37 -0.04 7.18
CA LYS A 90 14.84 0.80 6.09
C LYS A 90 13.76 0.07 5.27
N PRO A 91 12.56 0.64 5.14
CA PRO A 91 11.53 0.08 4.27
C PRO A 91 11.99 0.13 2.81
N LYS A 92 11.67 -0.91 2.05
CA LYS A 92 11.88 -0.94 0.60
C LYS A 92 10.53 -1.02 -0.11
N TYR A 93 10.45 -0.35 -1.25
CA TYR A 93 9.26 -0.28 -2.07
C TYR A 93 9.63 -0.66 -3.51
N GLU A 94 8.78 -1.45 -4.15
CA GLU A 94 8.98 -1.88 -5.54
C GLU A 94 7.69 -1.69 -6.31
N LEU A 95 7.81 -1.18 -7.54
CA LEU A 95 6.71 -1.02 -8.48
C LEU A 95 6.87 -2.05 -9.59
N GLU A 96 5.90 -2.93 -9.71
CA GLU A 96 5.80 -3.91 -10.78
C GLU A 96 4.73 -3.48 -11.77
N ILE A 97 5.05 -3.53 -13.06
CA ILE A 97 4.08 -3.36 -14.14
C ILE A 97 3.63 -4.76 -14.54
N LEU A 98 2.32 -4.99 -14.46
CA LEU A 98 1.71 -6.27 -14.80
C LEU A 98 1.17 -6.15 -16.23
N ASP A 99 1.84 -6.79 -17.19
CA ASP A 99 1.42 -6.88 -18.61
C ASP A 99 0.04 -7.55 -18.77
#